data_AF-A0A4P7WYV5-F1
#
_entry.id   AF-A0A4P7WYV5-F1
#
_cell.length_a   1.000
_cell.length_b   1.000
_cell.length_c   1.000
_cell.angle_alpha   90.00
_cell.angle_beta   90.00
_cell.angle_gamma   90.00
#
_symmetry.space_group_name_H-M   'P 1'
#
loop_
_entity.id
_entity.type
_entity.pdbx_description
1 polymer ?
#
loop_
_entity_poly.entity_id
_entity_poly.type
_entity_poly.pdbx_seq_one_letter_code
_entity_poly.pdbx_strand_id
1 'polypeptide(L)'
;MKIQFFILFCLTFQLSSCQEKFNNKSIFLGEYTKDSIKTYTNDSIRYIAKDSLKQTNQFTPKEFIKILDSLNLFFIAEGDEPFWQLKLNSSELTFMKYDFEKEVSFKPIISIDEQSGFNIMFKSRNNKIFGLIKRIDNKLEAEKSCDLSLSDNYLTYEVFVSMEGKVFKGCCSIDEKQ
;
A
#
# COMPACT_ATOMS: atom_id res chain seq x y z
N MET A 1 -29.91 42.58 -6.64
CA MET A 1 -28.77 42.36 -5.72
C MET A 1 -29.25 41.47 -4.57
N LYS A 2 -28.88 40.19 -4.56
CA LYS A 2 -28.46 39.43 -3.37
C LYS A 2 -28.10 38.01 -3.82
N ILE A 3 -26.84 37.71 -3.54
CA ILE A 3 -26.01 36.62 -4.01
C ILE A 3 -26.61 35.28 -3.57
N GLN A 4 -27.03 34.46 -4.52
CA GLN A 4 -27.44 33.07 -4.30
C GLN A 4 -26.24 32.17 -4.61
N PHE A 5 -25.18 32.34 -3.81
CA PHE A 5 -23.94 31.58 -3.89
C PHE A 5 -23.56 31.21 -2.46
N PHE A 6 -24.26 30.24 -1.86
CA PHE A 6 -23.85 29.74 -0.55
C PHE A 6 -24.30 28.31 -0.26
N ILE A 7 -24.29 27.43 -1.26
CA ILE A 7 -24.36 25.98 -1.02
C ILE A 7 -23.50 25.26 -2.07
N LEU A 8 -22.20 25.56 -2.10
CA LEU A 8 -21.22 24.78 -2.86
C LEU A 8 -19.84 24.76 -2.17
N PHE A 9 -19.82 24.72 -0.84
CA PHE A 9 -18.57 24.74 -0.06
C PHE A 9 -18.42 23.56 0.91
N CYS A 10 -19.34 22.59 0.91
CA CYS A 10 -19.31 21.46 1.85
C CYS A 10 -19.20 20.07 1.21
N LEU A 11 -18.89 19.97 -0.10
CA LEU A 11 -18.76 18.68 -0.79
C LEU A 11 -17.33 18.33 -1.21
N THR A 12 -16.32 19.08 -0.75
CA THR A 12 -14.94 18.57 -0.76
C THR A 12 -14.70 17.73 0.50
N PHE A 13 -15.51 16.69 0.70
CA PHE A 13 -14.96 15.53 1.39
C PHE A 13 -13.88 15.01 0.45
N GLN A 14 -12.64 15.44 0.67
CA GLN A 14 -11.50 14.74 0.11
C GLN A 14 -11.70 13.29 0.52
N LEU A 15 -12.05 12.45 -0.46
CA LEU A 15 -11.97 11.01 -0.36
C LEU A 15 -10.48 10.68 -0.29
N SER A 16 -9.85 11.07 0.81
CA SER A 16 -8.53 10.63 1.17
C SER A 16 -8.69 9.13 1.38
N SER A 17 -8.14 8.34 0.46
CA SER A 17 -8.07 6.90 0.69
C SER A 17 -7.09 6.75 1.84
N CYS A 18 -7.63 6.37 2.99
CA CYS A 18 -6.93 6.36 4.26
C CYS A 18 -6.85 4.94 4.78
N GLN A 19 -5.82 4.65 5.57
CA GLN A 19 -5.64 3.33 6.14
C GLN A 19 -6.45 3.14 7.43
N GLU A 20 -7.25 2.09 7.49
CA GLU A 20 -8.15 1.82 8.61
C GLU A 20 -7.41 1.46 9.91
N LYS A 21 -7.88 2.04 11.02
CA LYS A 21 -7.49 1.69 12.39
C LYS A 21 -8.72 1.21 13.17
N PHE A 22 -8.60 0.10 13.89
CA PHE A 22 -9.70 -0.52 14.62
C PHE A 22 -9.59 -0.38 16.15
N ASN A 23 -10.71 -0.61 16.85
CA ASN A 23 -10.91 -0.47 18.30
C ASN A 23 -9.77 -1.01 19.19
N ASN A 24 -9.04 -2.04 18.74
CA ASN A 24 -7.96 -2.70 19.51
C ASN A 24 -6.56 -2.13 19.25
N LYS A 25 -6.46 -0.89 18.74
CA LYS A 25 -5.21 -0.33 18.15
C LYS A 25 -4.65 -1.17 16.99
N SER A 26 -5.46 -2.07 16.44
CA SER A 26 -5.13 -2.86 15.26
C SER A 26 -5.07 -1.97 14.03
N ILE A 27 -4.01 -2.13 13.26
CA ILE A 27 -3.76 -1.35 12.04
C ILE A 27 -3.98 -2.27 10.86
N PHE A 28 -4.88 -1.92 9.94
CA PHE A 28 -5.05 -2.70 8.70
C PHE A 28 -3.77 -2.69 7.88
N LEU A 29 -3.38 -3.82 7.30
CA LEU A 29 -2.18 -3.96 6.48
C LEU A 29 -2.47 -4.15 4.99
N GLY A 30 -3.71 -3.89 4.56
CA GLY A 30 -4.04 -3.87 3.14
C GLY A 30 -4.28 -5.23 2.50
N GLU A 31 -4.56 -6.27 3.30
CA GLU A 31 -4.78 -7.63 2.84
C GLU A 31 -5.95 -8.27 3.59
N TYR A 32 -6.82 -8.98 2.89
CA TYR A 32 -7.97 -9.65 3.50
C TYR A 32 -8.25 -11.02 2.89
N THR A 33 -8.86 -11.89 3.68
CA THR A 33 -9.47 -13.15 3.22
C THR A 33 -10.98 -12.98 3.16
N LYS A 34 -11.71 -14.07 2.88
CA LYS A 34 -13.18 -14.08 2.96
C LYS A 34 -13.70 -13.52 4.29
N ASP A 35 -13.17 -14.01 5.41
CA ASP A 35 -13.73 -13.73 6.75
C ASP A 35 -12.80 -12.94 7.68
N SER A 36 -11.55 -12.69 7.28
CA SER A 36 -10.55 -12.02 8.11
C SER A 36 -9.80 -10.92 7.38
N ILE A 37 -9.14 -10.05 8.13
CA ILE A 37 -8.23 -9.02 7.60
C ILE A 37 -6.86 -9.11 8.26
N LYS A 38 -5.80 -8.84 7.51
CA LYS A 38 -4.42 -8.77 8.00
C LYS A 38 -4.24 -7.46 8.75
N THR A 39 -3.79 -7.55 10.00
CA THR A 39 -3.57 -6.41 10.88
C THR A 39 -2.24 -6.51 11.60
N TYR A 40 -1.69 -5.37 11.99
CA TYR A 40 -0.67 -5.30 13.03
C TYR A 40 -1.33 -5.04 14.37
N THR A 41 -1.21 -5.96 15.32
CA THR A 41 -1.81 -5.89 16.66
C THR A 41 -0.92 -6.61 17.68
N ASN A 42 -0.70 -5.99 18.84
CA ASN A 42 0.11 -6.57 19.93
C ASN A 42 1.49 -7.04 19.42
N ASP A 43 2.21 -6.13 18.76
CA ASP A 43 3.57 -6.34 18.26
C ASP A 43 3.73 -7.51 17.27
N SER A 44 2.66 -7.89 16.58
CA SER A 44 2.68 -8.97 15.59
C SER A 44 1.67 -8.76 14.46
N ILE A 45 1.97 -9.36 13.31
CA ILE A 45 1.04 -9.46 12.18
C ILE A 45 0.08 -10.63 12.41
N ARG A 46 -1.23 -10.38 12.31
CA ARG A 46 -2.29 -11.37 12.52
C ARG A 46 -3.48 -11.15 11.60
N TYR A 47 -4.13 -12.24 11.20
CA TYR A 47 -5.46 -12.19 10.63
C TYR A 47 -6.50 -12.17 11.75
N ILE A 48 -7.41 -11.20 11.69
CA ILE A 48 -8.49 -11.03 12.68
C ILE A 48 -9.83 -11.08 11.94
N ALA A 49 -10.81 -11.77 12.52
CA ALA A 49 -12.16 -11.87 11.96
C ALA A 49 -12.80 -10.49 11.78
N LYS A 50 -13.36 -10.24 10.59
CA LYS A 50 -13.95 -8.95 10.20
C LYS A 50 -15.00 -8.47 11.21
N ASP A 51 -15.88 -9.37 11.63
CA ASP A 51 -17.01 -9.04 12.51
C ASP A 51 -16.58 -8.66 13.94
N SER A 52 -15.34 -8.95 14.33
CA SER A 52 -14.78 -8.55 15.63
C SER A 52 -14.17 -7.14 15.62
N LEU A 53 -14.07 -6.51 14.44
CA LEU A 53 -13.40 -5.23 14.26
C LEU A 53 -14.39 -4.12 13.96
N LYS A 54 -14.24 -3.01 14.69
CA LYS A 54 -14.95 -1.77 14.41
C LYS A 54 -13.92 -0.69 14.10
N GLN A 55 -14.08 -0.05 12.95
CA GLN A 55 -13.22 1.04 12.52
C GLN A 55 -13.40 2.22 13.46
N THR A 56 -12.29 2.76 13.98
CA THR A 56 -12.26 3.92 14.89
C THR A 56 -11.68 5.15 14.26
N ASN A 57 -10.72 4.96 13.35
CA ASN A 57 -9.97 6.05 12.75
C ASN A 57 -9.39 5.61 11.40
N GLN A 58 -8.73 6.55 10.76
CA GLN A 58 -8.09 6.44 9.47
C GLN A 58 -6.75 7.18 9.51
N PHE A 59 -5.70 6.57 8.96
CA PHE A 59 -4.40 7.21 8.77
C PHE A 59 -4.29 7.76 7.36
N THR A 60 -3.79 8.98 7.24
CA THR A 60 -3.31 9.51 5.95
C THR A 60 -2.15 8.65 5.43
N PRO A 61 -1.87 8.65 4.12
CA PRO A 61 -0.74 7.89 3.59
C PRO A 61 0.60 8.23 4.26
N LYS A 62 0.79 9.51 4.61
CA LYS A 62 1.98 10.02 5.32
C LYS A 62 2.11 9.51 6.74
N GLU A 63 1.01 9.42 7.48
CA GLU A 63 1.01 8.83 8.81
C GLU A 63 1.26 7.33 8.73
N PHE A 64 0.63 6.65 7.76
CA PHE A 64 0.78 5.22 7.61
C PHE A 64 2.21 4.81 7.25
N ILE A 65 2.88 5.53 6.33
CA ILE A 65 4.31 5.29 6.04
C ILE A 65 5.16 5.39 7.30
N LYS A 66 4.98 6.44 8.10
CA LYS A 66 5.72 6.61 9.36
C LYS A 66 5.48 5.47 10.35
N ILE A 67 4.25 4.94 10.38
CA ILE A 67 3.91 3.79 11.22
C ILE A 67 4.66 2.56 10.71
N LEU A 68 4.58 2.25 9.42
CA LEU A 68 5.29 1.11 8.83
C LEU A 68 6.79 1.18 9.12
N ASP A 69 7.39 2.36 8.96
CA ASP A 69 8.80 2.60 9.28
C ASP A 69 9.10 2.33 10.76
N SER A 70 8.25 2.81 11.67
CA SER A 70 8.44 2.59 13.11
C SER A 70 8.31 1.12 13.54
N LEU A 71 7.57 0.34 12.75
CA LEU A 71 7.35 -1.10 12.96
C LEU A 71 8.32 -1.96 12.14
N ASN A 72 9.24 -1.34 11.39
CA ASN A 72 10.15 -2.01 10.45
C ASN A 72 9.43 -2.91 9.44
N LEU A 73 8.26 -2.48 8.98
CA LEU A 73 7.45 -3.17 7.98
C LEU A 73 7.76 -2.64 6.58
N PHE A 74 7.59 -3.51 5.59
CA PHE A 74 7.87 -3.24 4.19
C PHE A 74 6.62 -3.44 3.36
N PHE A 75 6.45 -2.63 2.31
CA PHE A 75 5.69 -3.06 1.15
C PHE A 75 6.52 -4.12 0.43
N ILE A 76 5.98 -5.33 0.33
CA ILE A 76 6.56 -6.43 -0.43
C ILE A 76 5.67 -6.61 -1.65
N ALA A 77 6.23 -6.36 -2.81
CA ALA A 77 5.50 -6.41 -4.06
C ALA A 77 6.08 -7.44 -5.00
N GLU A 78 5.20 -8.14 -5.68
CA GLU A 78 5.55 -9.22 -6.60
C GLU A 78 4.67 -9.11 -7.84
N GLY A 79 5.17 -9.64 -8.95
CA GLY A 79 4.37 -9.79 -10.16
C GLY A 79 4.89 -10.93 -11.02
N ASP A 80 3.99 -11.46 -11.83
CA ASP A 80 4.26 -12.61 -12.68
C ASP A 80 4.83 -12.21 -14.04
N GLU A 81 5.68 -13.09 -14.56
CA GLU A 81 6.24 -13.13 -15.91
C GLU A 81 6.84 -11.82 -16.52
N PRO A 82 8.18 -11.70 -16.56
CA PRO A 82 9.14 -12.47 -15.78
C PRO A 82 8.95 -12.17 -14.30
N PHE A 83 9.10 -13.18 -13.44
CA PHE A 83 9.00 -12.99 -11.99
C PHE A 83 9.91 -11.86 -11.51
N TRP A 84 9.38 -11.02 -10.63
CA TRP A 84 10.12 -9.97 -9.96
C TRP A 84 9.55 -9.72 -8.56
N GLN A 85 10.41 -9.20 -7.68
CA GLN A 85 10.06 -8.82 -6.32
C GLN A 85 10.67 -7.45 -5.99
N LEU A 86 9.94 -6.65 -5.23
CA LEU A 86 10.36 -5.37 -4.69
C LEU A 86 10.06 -5.32 -3.19
N LYS A 87 11.00 -4.82 -2.39
CA LYS A 87 10.77 -4.50 -0.97
C LYS A 87 11.02 -3.02 -0.76
N LEU A 88 10.09 -2.32 -0.12
CA LEU A 88 10.19 -0.87 0.10
C LEU A 88 9.75 -0.48 1.51
N ASN A 89 10.62 0.27 2.20
CA ASN A 89 10.26 1.18 3.29
C ASN A 89 11.02 2.51 3.13
N SER A 90 10.96 3.44 4.09
CA SER A 90 11.68 4.72 3.97
C SER A 90 13.20 4.60 3.94
N SER A 91 13.75 3.49 4.42
CA SER A 91 15.19 3.29 4.62
C SER A 91 15.85 2.50 3.49
N GLU A 92 15.08 1.67 2.79
CA GLU A 92 15.57 0.67 1.85
C GLU A 92 14.55 0.38 0.74
N LEU A 93 15.08 0.26 -0.47
CA LEU A 93 14.37 -0.22 -1.65
C LEU A 93 15.20 -1.33 -2.27
N THR A 94 14.70 -2.57 -2.25
CA THR A 94 15.32 -3.69 -2.94
C THR A 94 14.49 -4.12 -4.15
N PHE A 95 15.17 -4.65 -5.17
CA PHE A 95 14.54 -5.18 -6.36
C PHE A 95 15.28 -6.42 -6.86
N MET A 96 14.52 -7.44 -7.23
CA MET A 96 15.00 -8.68 -7.82
C MET A 96 14.10 -9.03 -9.00
N LYS A 97 14.66 -9.56 -10.08
CA LYS A 97 13.92 -10.11 -11.21
C LYS A 97 14.60 -11.37 -11.72
N TYR A 98 13.88 -12.20 -12.47
CA TYR A 98 14.33 -13.53 -12.89
C TYR A 98 15.73 -13.59 -13.53
N ASP A 99 16.12 -12.56 -14.29
CA ASP A 99 17.43 -12.49 -14.97
C ASP A 99 18.54 -11.83 -14.13
N PHE A 100 18.26 -11.51 -12.86
CA PHE A 100 19.28 -11.02 -11.93
C PHE A 100 19.93 -12.16 -11.16
N GLU A 101 21.26 -12.14 -11.12
CA GLU A 101 22.02 -13.04 -10.24
C GLU A 101 21.83 -12.70 -8.76
N LYS A 102 21.53 -11.44 -8.44
CA LYS A 102 21.40 -10.93 -7.06
C LYS A 102 20.37 -9.82 -6.96
N GLU A 103 19.73 -9.74 -5.79
CA GLU A 103 18.92 -8.59 -5.38
C GLU A 103 19.78 -7.31 -5.39
N VAL A 104 19.24 -6.23 -5.96
CA VAL A 104 19.87 -4.90 -5.94
C VAL A 104 19.20 -4.04 -4.88
N SER A 105 19.99 -3.26 -4.15
CA SER A 105 19.51 -2.40 -3.06
C SER A 105 19.83 -0.93 -3.31
N PHE A 106 18.88 -0.06 -2.96
CA PHE A 106 18.94 1.37 -3.14
C PHE A 106 18.45 2.11 -1.90
N LYS A 107 18.90 3.36 -1.75
CA LYS A 107 18.25 4.31 -0.84
C LYS A 107 17.07 4.97 -1.54
N PRO A 108 15.83 4.81 -1.03
CA PRO A 108 14.66 5.39 -1.64
C PRO A 108 14.51 6.89 -1.30
N ILE A 109 13.78 7.57 -2.16
CA ILE A 109 13.11 8.84 -1.88
C ILE A 109 11.62 8.54 -2.08
N ILE A 110 10.81 8.76 -1.05
CA ILE A 110 9.37 8.54 -1.08
C ILE A 110 8.67 9.91 -1.15
N SER A 111 7.75 10.03 -2.09
CA SER A 111 6.87 11.19 -2.26
C SER A 111 5.43 10.71 -2.15
N ILE A 112 4.62 11.44 -1.39
CA ILE A 112 3.23 11.08 -1.11
C ILE A 112 2.35 12.11 -1.78
N ASP A 113 1.36 11.64 -2.54
CA ASP A 113 0.30 12.51 -3.01
C ASP A 113 -0.70 12.76 -1.86
N GLU A 114 -0.79 14.01 -1.41
CA GLU A 114 -1.71 14.42 -0.35
C GLU A 114 -3.10 14.78 -0.91
N GLN A 115 -3.30 14.79 -2.23
CA GLN A 115 -4.53 15.26 -2.87
C GLN A 115 -5.46 14.13 -3.33
N SER A 116 -4.92 13.02 -3.83
CA SER A 116 -5.73 11.93 -4.40
C SER A 116 -5.39 10.60 -3.75
N GLY A 117 -6.40 9.96 -3.13
CA GLY A 117 -6.32 8.58 -2.67
C GLY A 117 -5.11 8.25 -1.78
N PHE A 118 -4.72 6.98 -1.81
CA PHE A 118 -3.52 6.47 -1.14
C PHE A 118 -2.55 6.14 -2.27
N ASN A 119 -1.67 7.09 -2.57
CA ASN A 119 -0.71 7.00 -3.64
C ASN A 119 0.68 7.37 -3.10
N ILE A 120 1.62 6.45 -3.26
CA ILE A 120 3.01 6.59 -2.84
C ILE A 120 3.87 6.45 -4.08
N MET A 121 4.56 7.52 -4.45
CA MET A 121 5.62 7.46 -5.45
C MET A 121 6.95 7.21 -4.76
N PHE A 122 7.82 6.43 -5.38
CA PHE A 122 9.16 6.21 -4.89
C PHE A 122 10.17 6.23 -6.02
N LYS A 123 11.42 6.54 -5.70
CA LYS A 123 12.56 6.40 -6.60
C LYS A 123 13.85 6.15 -5.85
N SER A 124 14.82 5.49 -6.49
CA SER A 124 16.19 5.48 -5.99
C SER A 124 16.85 6.85 -6.19
N ARG A 125 17.79 7.21 -5.32
CA ARG A 125 18.56 8.47 -5.45
C ARG A 125 19.29 8.63 -6.79
N ASN A 126 19.70 7.51 -7.41
CA ASN A 126 20.37 7.49 -8.71
C ASN A 126 19.37 7.35 -9.90
N ASN A 127 18.07 7.42 -9.64
CA ASN A 127 16.98 7.30 -10.62
C ASN A 127 17.01 6.02 -11.49
N LYS A 128 17.67 4.95 -11.01
CA LYS A 128 17.69 3.65 -11.69
C LYS A 128 16.36 2.90 -11.60
N ILE A 129 15.63 3.12 -10.51
CA ILE A 129 14.32 2.52 -10.25
C ILE A 129 13.39 3.59 -9.71
N PHE A 130 12.14 3.59 -10.16
CA PHE A 130 11.07 4.43 -9.64
C PHE A 130 9.74 3.72 -9.79
N GLY A 131 8.73 4.12 -9.03
CA GLY A 131 7.44 3.48 -9.09
C GLY A 131 6.36 4.20 -8.32
N LEU A 132 5.20 3.58 -8.35
CA LEU A 132 3.96 4.03 -7.73
C LEU A 132 3.32 2.83 -7.04
N ILE A 133 3.04 2.95 -5.75
CA ILE A 133 2.13 2.09 -5.01
C ILE A 133 0.83 2.87 -4.86
N LYS A 134 -0.28 2.29 -5.29
CA LYS A 134 -1.59 2.87 -5.11
C LYS A 134 -2.53 1.88 -4.43
N ARG A 135 -3.44 2.37 -3.60
CA ARG A 135 -4.56 1.56 -3.13
C ARG A 135 -5.62 1.48 -4.21
N ILE A 136 -6.03 0.27 -4.58
CA ILE A 136 -7.23 0.05 -5.38
C ILE A 136 -8.39 0.11 -4.41
N ASP A 137 -9.02 1.29 -4.34
CA ASP A 137 -10.21 1.46 -3.52
C ASP A 137 -11.41 0.88 -4.26
N ASN A 138 -12.11 -0.04 -3.59
CA ASN A 138 -13.55 -0.27 -3.69
C ASN A 138 -13.91 -1.39 -2.72
N LYS A 139 -14.45 -1.02 -1.55
CA LYS A 139 -15.24 -1.86 -0.63
C LYS A 139 -15.12 -3.38 -0.85
N LEU A 140 -14.20 -4.04 -0.13
CA LEU A 140 -14.31 -5.43 0.35
C LEU A 140 -14.86 -6.48 -0.66
N GLU A 141 -14.62 -6.32 -1.96
CA GLU A 141 -15.09 -7.24 -2.99
C GLU A 141 -13.87 -7.90 -3.64
N ALA A 142 -13.82 -9.23 -3.55
CA ALA A 142 -12.79 -10.10 -4.12
C ALA A 142 -12.40 -9.72 -5.55
N GLU A 143 -13.40 -9.42 -6.38
CA GLU A 143 -13.28 -9.13 -7.82
C GLU A 143 -12.59 -7.79 -8.14
N LYS A 144 -12.36 -6.94 -7.13
CA LYS A 144 -11.71 -5.62 -7.27
C LYS A 144 -10.39 -5.52 -6.54
N SER A 145 -9.87 -6.65 -6.06
CA SER A 145 -8.55 -6.74 -5.44
C SER A 145 -7.44 -6.79 -6.50
N CYS A 146 -6.22 -6.46 -6.08
CA CYS A 146 -5.04 -6.79 -6.87
C CYS A 146 -4.82 -8.30 -6.74
N ASP A 147 -5.16 -9.03 -7.80
CA ASP A 147 -5.07 -10.48 -7.85
C ASP A 147 -3.89 -10.89 -8.75
N LEU A 148 -2.97 -11.68 -8.19
CA LEU A 148 -1.93 -12.38 -8.94
C LEU A 148 -2.35 -13.83 -9.26
N SER A 149 -3.57 -14.25 -8.89
CA SER A 149 -4.09 -15.61 -9.05
C SER A 149 -3.27 -16.70 -8.35
N LEU A 150 -2.39 -16.31 -7.41
CA LEU A 150 -1.49 -17.19 -6.67
C LEU A 150 -1.94 -17.49 -5.23
N SER A 151 -2.92 -16.75 -4.70
CA SER A 151 -3.41 -16.93 -3.32
C SER A 151 -4.90 -16.61 -3.17
N ASP A 152 -5.54 -17.21 -2.17
CA ASP A 152 -6.92 -16.89 -1.77
C ASP A 152 -7.03 -15.53 -1.02
N ASN A 153 -5.92 -14.81 -0.88
CA ASN A 153 -5.87 -13.53 -0.22
C ASN A 153 -6.05 -12.39 -1.24
N TYR A 154 -6.82 -11.40 -0.83
CA TYR A 154 -7.12 -10.22 -1.63
C TYR A 154 -6.23 -9.07 -1.19
N LEU A 155 -5.39 -8.58 -2.09
CA LEU A 155 -4.48 -7.45 -1.83
C LEU A 155 -5.12 -6.14 -2.28
N THR A 156 -4.97 -5.09 -1.47
CA THR A 156 -5.56 -3.77 -1.73
C THR A 156 -4.61 -2.81 -2.43
N TYR A 157 -3.34 -3.17 -2.55
CA TYR A 157 -2.31 -2.32 -3.15
C TYR A 157 -1.84 -2.89 -4.48
N GLU A 158 -1.83 -2.03 -5.48
CA GLU A 158 -1.24 -2.28 -6.80
C GLU A 158 0.04 -1.45 -6.92
N VAL A 159 1.04 -2.02 -7.57
CA VAL A 159 2.31 -1.35 -7.81
C VAL A 159 2.67 -1.36 -9.29
N PHE A 160 3.30 -0.26 -9.69
CA PHE A 160 3.96 -0.09 -10.97
C PHE A 160 5.40 0.31 -10.70
N VAL A 161 6.35 -0.46 -11.21
CA VAL A 161 7.78 -0.23 -11.03
C VAL A 161 8.41 -0.06 -12.40
N SER A 162 9.20 0.99 -12.60
CA SER A 162 10.06 1.12 -13.76
C SER A 162 11.51 0.93 -13.38
N MET A 163 12.19 0.04 -14.09
CA MET A 163 13.63 -0.16 -14.00
C MET A 163 14.17 -0.43 -15.41
N GLU A 164 15.24 0.29 -15.79
CA GLU A 164 15.89 0.15 -17.10
C GLU A 164 14.92 0.33 -18.29
N GLY A 165 13.93 1.21 -18.15
CA GLY A 165 12.93 1.50 -19.19
C GLY A 165 11.85 0.42 -19.34
N LYS A 166 11.89 -0.66 -18.56
CA LYS A 166 10.81 -1.66 -18.47
C LYS A 166 9.87 -1.31 -17.33
N VAL A 167 8.58 -1.56 -17.51
CA VAL A 167 7.56 -1.39 -16.47
C VAL A 167 7.08 -2.75 -16.01
N PHE A 168 7.12 -2.96 -14.71
CA PHE A 168 6.65 -4.14 -14.01
C PHE A 168 5.39 -3.78 -13.23
N LYS A 169 4.36 -4.62 -13.34
CA LYS A 169 3.08 -4.44 -12.68
C LYS A 169 2.84 -5.60 -11.71
N GLY A 170 2.35 -5.30 -10.51
CA GLY A 170 2.16 -6.31 -9.49
C GLY A 170 1.28 -5.85 -8.33
N CYS A 171 1.25 -6.66 -7.28
CA CYS A 171 0.46 -6.43 -6.07
C CYS A 171 1.35 -6.36 -4.85
N CYS A 172 0.95 -5.60 -3.82
CA CYS A 172 1.72 -5.49 -2.58
C CYS A 172 1.00 -6.13 -1.40
N SER A 173 1.74 -6.92 -0.64
CA SER A 173 1.47 -7.19 0.76
C SER A 173 2.30 -6.26 1.64
N ILE A 174 1.94 -6.18 2.92
CA ILE A 174 2.77 -5.54 3.94
C ILE A 174 3.19 -6.61 4.93
N ASP A 175 4.50 -6.73 5.14
CA ASP A 175 5.08 -7.74 6.03
C ASP A 175 6.41 -7.29 6.63
N GLU A 176 6.92 -8.11 7.55
CA GLU A 176 8.29 -8.01 8.02
C GLU A 176 9.26 -8.38 6.89
N LYS A 177 10.49 -7.85 6.94
CA LYS A 177 11.51 -8.21 5.95
C LYS A 177 11.91 -9.68 6.12
N GLN A 178 11.53 -10.52 5.16
CA GLN A 178 12.06 -11.89 4.99
C GLN A 178 13.46 -11.87 4.38
#